data_AF-A0AB33KU75-F1
#
_entry.id   AF-A0AB33KU75-F1
#
_cell.length_a   1.000
_cell.length_b   1.000
_cell.length_c   1.000
_cell.angle_alpha   90.00
_cell.angle_beta   90.00
_cell.angle_gamma   90.00
#
_symmetry.space_group_name_H-M   'P 1'
#
loop_
_entity.id
_entity.type
_entity.pdbx_description
1 polymer ?
#
loop_
_entity_poly.entity_id
_entity_poly.type
_entity_poly.pdbx_seq_one_letter_code
_entity_poly.pdbx_strand_id
1 'polypeptide(L)'
;MWASDFEPRSDVRHGHRPGCALSPDGRTVWVYRPDAMARRAGTDQWVVHDADSGVVLARRELETVGHGGGHHVHPVDGSVYLDIGEGQDGSVVLRGTVGADGAAAFTTYPWHDRCLIDLAPSGRQFMTVDHEQADVAFHRHPDGEVLFTVPVESFGYDPEETFLEWSGGYLTEDTAVITLGGESEDEEEWFRHHLVDVRTGTPGGAITVEATGPYEMVPLGDGSWLTEGPGGRPVRRSRARS
;
A
#
# COMPACT_ATOMS: atom_id res chain seq x y z
N MET A 1 -27.44 -8.43 8.38
CA MET A 1 -26.60 -8.48 7.17
C MET A 1 -27.21 -7.53 6.16
N TRP A 2 -26.45 -6.52 5.74
CA TRP A 2 -26.85 -5.54 4.73
C TRP A 2 -26.00 -5.73 3.47
N ALA A 3 -26.45 -5.18 2.35
CA ALA A 3 -25.72 -5.14 1.09
C ALA A 3 -25.89 -3.75 0.46
N SER A 4 -24.87 -3.28 -0.26
CA SER A 4 -24.90 -2.02 -1.01
C SER A 4 -24.40 -2.27 -2.41
N ASP A 5 -25.28 -2.12 -3.40
CA ASP A 5 -24.92 -2.26 -4.81
C ASP A 5 -24.27 -0.99 -5.34
N PHE A 6 -23.28 -1.15 -6.23
CA PHE A 6 -22.70 -0.02 -6.96
C PHE A 6 -23.57 0.30 -8.16
N GLU A 7 -24.46 1.27 -7.96
CA GLU A 7 -25.32 1.81 -9.00
C GLU A 7 -24.71 3.09 -9.61
N PRO A 8 -24.90 3.29 -10.94
CA PRO A 8 -25.43 2.34 -11.91
C PRO A 8 -24.49 1.14 -12.10
N ARG A 9 -25.04 -0.06 -12.33
CA ARG A 9 -24.22 -1.24 -12.63
C ARG A 9 -23.28 -0.99 -13.81
N SER A 10 -22.01 -1.36 -13.65
CA SER A 10 -21.01 -1.30 -14.72
C SER A 10 -21.26 -2.36 -15.80
N ASP A 11 -21.12 -1.97 -17.06
CA ASP A 11 -21.05 -2.85 -18.23
C ASP A 11 -19.59 -3.23 -18.60
N VAL A 12 -18.61 -2.63 -17.92
CA VAL A 12 -17.18 -2.91 -18.09
C VAL A 12 -16.80 -4.15 -17.28
N ARG A 13 -16.26 -5.17 -17.95
CA ARG A 13 -16.01 -6.48 -17.34
C ARG A 13 -14.73 -6.57 -16.51
N HIS A 14 -13.71 -5.78 -16.86
CA HIS A 14 -12.36 -5.85 -16.28
C HIS A 14 -11.74 -4.45 -16.19
N GLY A 15 -10.61 -4.33 -15.51
CA GLY A 15 -9.84 -3.09 -15.43
C GLY A 15 -10.22 -2.16 -14.29
N HIS A 16 -11.26 -2.49 -13.51
CA HIS A 16 -11.61 -1.78 -12.27
C HIS A 16 -11.73 -2.78 -11.11
N ARG A 17 -11.12 -2.46 -9.98
CA ARG A 17 -11.12 -3.30 -8.78
C ARG A 17 -11.51 -2.47 -7.56
N PRO A 18 -12.76 -2.57 -7.07
CA PRO A 18 -13.11 -1.91 -5.83
C PRO A 18 -12.37 -2.52 -4.65
N GLY A 19 -12.16 -1.72 -3.62
CA GLY A 19 -11.50 -2.11 -2.38
C GLY A 19 -12.38 -1.78 -1.18
N CYS A 20 -12.20 -2.50 -0.08
CA CYS A 20 -12.80 -2.11 1.18
C CYS A 20 -11.96 -2.49 2.39
N ALA A 21 -12.13 -1.74 3.47
CA ALA A 21 -11.54 -2.04 4.77
C ALA A 21 -12.54 -1.75 5.91
N LEU A 22 -12.44 -2.54 6.97
CA LEU A 22 -13.15 -2.31 8.22
C LEU A 22 -12.25 -1.50 9.16
N SER A 23 -12.79 -0.51 9.86
CA SER A 23 -12.04 0.19 10.91
C SER A 23 -11.70 -0.75 12.07
N PRO A 24 -10.62 -0.50 12.84
CA PRO A 24 -10.20 -1.41 13.91
C PRO A 24 -11.25 -1.62 15.01
N ASP A 25 -12.07 -0.60 15.25
CA ASP A 25 -13.18 -0.64 16.21
C ASP A 25 -14.45 -1.34 15.67
N GLY A 26 -14.40 -1.79 14.41
CA GLY A 26 -15.50 -2.48 13.75
C GLY A 26 -16.70 -1.60 13.41
N ARG A 27 -16.62 -0.28 13.58
CA ARG A 27 -17.77 0.63 13.44
C ARG A 27 -18.01 1.12 12.02
N THR A 28 -16.97 1.18 11.19
CA THR A 28 -17.08 1.75 9.84
C THR A 28 -16.49 0.83 8.79
N VAL A 29 -17.15 0.78 7.62
CA VAL A 29 -16.63 0.13 6.42
C VAL A 29 -16.31 1.20 5.40
N TRP A 30 -15.05 1.24 4.97
CA TRP A 30 -14.54 2.16 3.95
C TRP A 30 -14.55 1.44 2.62
N VAL A 31 -15.12 2.06 1.60
CA VAL A 31 -15.33 1.44 0.29
C VAL A 31 -14.81 2.37 -0.79
N TYR A 32 -13.81 1.91 -1.53
CA TYR A 32 -13.34 2.57 -2.74
C TYR A 32 -14.13 2.06 -3.94
N ARG A 33 -14.65 3.00 -4.73
CA ARG A 33 -15.43 2.77 -5.94
C ARG A 33 -14.68 3.37 -7.14
N PRO A 34 -14.05 2.53 -7.99
CA PRO A 34 -13.44 2.95 -9.25
C PRO A 34 -14.54 3.18 -10.30
N ASP A 35 -15.37 4.20 -10.09
CA ASP A 35 -16.56 4.49 -10.89
C ASP A 35 -16.23 5.07 -12.27
N ALA A 36 -15.12 5.81 -12.39
CA ALA A 36 -14.70 6.38 -13.67
C ALA A 36 -14.30 5.27 -14.66
N MET A 37 -13.37 4.39 -14.27
CA MET A 37 -12.94 3.26 -15.09
C MET A 37 -14.07 2.24 -15.32
N ALA A 38 -14.97 2.09 -14.35
CA ALA A 38 -16.15 1.24 -14.48
C ALA A 38 -17.32 1.88 -15.25
N ARG A 39 -17.19 3.13 -15.73
CA ARG A 39 -18.24 3.86 -16.46
C ARG A 39 -19.57 3.98 -15.69
N ARG A 40 -19.52 4.09 -14.36
CA ARG A 40 -20.72 4.24 -13.51
C ARG A 40 -21.22 5.70 -13.43
N ALA A 41 -20.93 6.51 -14.45
CA ALA A 41 -21.25 7.94 -14.52
C ALA A 41 -20.72 8.75 -13.32
N GLY A 42 -19.61 9.46 -13.52
CA GLY A 42 -18.99 10.30 -12.51
C GLY A 42 -17.52 9.94 -12.31
N THR A 43 -16.94 10.52 -11.27
CA THR A 43 -15.57 10.23 -10.85
C THR A 43 -15.56 9.13 -9.79
N ASP A 44 -14.37 8.62 -9.46
CA ASP A 44 -14.23 7.62 -8.41
C ASP A 44 -14.72 8.14 -7.06
N GLN A 45 -15.10 7.22 -6.17
CA GLN A 45 -15.63 7.57 -4.85
C GLN A 45 -14.95 6.82 -3.73
N TRP A 46 -14.81 7.49 -2.59
CA TRP A 46 -14.48 6.85 -1.32
C TRP A 46 -15.64 7.06 -0.35
N VAL A 47 -16.31 5.97 -0.01
CA VAL A 47 -17.55 5.97 0.78
C VAL A 47 -17.29 5.35 2.14
N VAL A 48 -17.81 5.98 3.19
CA VAL A 48 -17.77 5.45 4.56
C VAL A 48 -19.17 5.02 4.94
N HIS A 49 -19.32 3.76 5.33
CA HIS A 49 -20.56 3.17 5.81
C HIS A 49 -20.47 2.89 7.31
N ASP A 50 -21.60 3.02 7.99
CA ASP A 50 -21.80 2.39 9.29
C ASP A 50 -21.80 0.86 9.11
N ALA A 51 -20.96 0.17 9.87
CA ALA A 51 -20.73 -1.27 9.69
C ALA A 51 -21.94 -2.12 10.08
N ASP A 52 -22.79 -1.66 10.99
CA ASP A 52 -23.94 -2.41 11.49
C ASP A 52 -25.15 -2.29 10.54
N SER A 53 -25.40 -1.10 10.02
CA SER A 53 -26.60 -0.77 9.24
C SER A 53 -26.37 -0.63 7.73
N GLY A 54 -25.14 -0.38 7.30
CA GLY A 54 -24.79 -0.08 5.90
C GLY A 54 -25.11 1.36 5.48
N VAL A 55 -25.62 2.19 6.39
CA VAL A 55 -25.91 3.61 6.11
C VAL A 55 -24.63 4.33 5.72
N VAL A 56 -24.68 5.13 4.65
CA VAL A 56 -23.56 6.00 4.25
C VAL A 56 -23.43 7.13 5.27
N LEU A 57 -22.29 7.16 5.97
CA LEU A 57 -21.92 8.21 6.91
C LEU A 57 -21.24 9.38 6.21
N ALA A 58 -20.41 9.08 5.21
CA ALA A 58 -19.70 10.09 4.43
C ALA A 58 -19.37 9.58 3.03
N ARG A 59 -19.12 10.52 2.11
CA ARG A 59 -18.67 10.25 0.76
C ARG A 59 -17.71 11.33 0.32
N ARG A 60 -16.65 10.94 -0.37
CA ARG A 60 -15.75 11.82 -1.09
C ARG A 60 -15.71 11.42 -2.56
N GLU A 61 -15.94 12.38 -3.43
CA GLU A 61 -15.59 12.28 -4.85
C GLU A 61 -14.09 12.47 -5.00
N LEU A 62 -13.48 11.68 -5.87
CA LEU A 62 -12.04 11.61 -6.10
C LEU A 62 -11.77 12.00 -7.53
N GLU A 63 -10.78 12.85 -7.77
CA GLU A 63 -10.38 13.25 -9.13
C GLU A 63 -9.42 12.23 -9.74
N THR A 64 -9.82 10.94 -9.74
CA THR A 64 -9.03 9.81 -10.24
C THR A 64 -9.80 9.00 -11.28
N VAL A 65 -9.06 8.24 -12.07
CA VAL A 65 -9.53 7.18 -12.97
C VAL A 65 -8.84 5.86 -12.59
N GLY A 66 -9.08 5.40 -11.37
CA GLY A 66 -8.36 4.29 -10.77
C GLY A 66 -8.75 2.94 -11.34
N HIS A 67 -7.73 2.13 -11.62
CA HIS A 67 -7.85 0.71 -11.94
C HIS A 67 -8.12 -0.14 -10.70
N GLY A 68 -7.68 0.31 -9.52
CA GLY A 68 -7.93 -0.36 -8.25
C GLY A 68 -7.51 0.48 -7.06
N GLY A 69 -7.92 0.05 -5.86
CA GLY A 69 -7.52 0.73 -4.63
C GLY A 69 -7.20 -0.24 -3.49
N GLY A 70 -6.07 -0.01 -2.83
CA GLY A 70 -5.62 -0.72 -1.63
C GLY A 70 -5.88 0.10 -0.37
N HIS A 71 -6.50 -0.50 0.65
CA HIS A 71 -6.71 0.16 1.94
C HIS A 71 -5.67 -0.30 2.95
N HIS A 72 -5.07 0.66 3.66
CA HIS A 72 -4.21 0.39 4.82
C HIS A 72 -4.82 1.03 6.06
N VAL A 73 -5.13 0.21 7.06
CA VAL A 73 -5.71 0.70 8.31
C VAL A 73 -4.59 1.04 9.28
N HIS A 74 -4.56 2.27 9.75
CA HIS A 74 -3.50 2.75 10.63
C HIS A 74 -3.54 2.04 11.98
N PRO A 75 -2.41 1.47 12.45
CA PRO A 75 -2.41 0.53 13.56
C PRO A 75 -2.71 1.17 14.92
N VAL A 76 -2.60 2.49 15.04
CA VAL A 76 -2.70 3.21 16.33
C VAL A 76 -3.92 4.12 16.40
N ASP A 77 -4.10 5.01 15.43
CA ASP A 77 -5.18 6.02 15.47
C ASP A 77 -6.46 5.60 14.71
N GLY A 78 -6.42 4.47 14.00
CA GLY A 78 -7.56 3.94 13.25
C GLY A 78 -7.93 4.74 12.00
N SER A 79 -7.12 5.72 11.59
CA SER A 79 -7.26 6.36 10.27
C SER A 79 -7.09 5.32 9.16
N VAL A 80 -7.74 5.53 8.03
CA VAL A 80 -7.67 4.62 6.89
C VAL A 80 -6.97 5.33 5.76
N TYR A 81 -5.97 4.68 5.18
CA TYR A 81 -5.29 5.12 3.98
C TYR A 81 -5.86 4.39 2.78
N LEU A 82 -5.93 5.08 1.64
CA LEU A 82 -6.34 4.54 0.36
C LEU A 82 -5.25 4.89 -0.65
N ASP A 83 -4.66 3.87 -1.25
CA ASP A 83 -3.75 3.96 -2.39
C ASP A 83 -4.50 3.59 -3.65
N ILE A 84 -4.51 4.47 -4.64
CA ILE A 84 -5.28 4.31 -5.88
C ILE A 84 -4.31 4.25 -7.05
N GLY A 85 -4.16 3.07 -7.65
CA GLY A 85 -3.41 2.92 -8.89
C GLY A 85 -4.29 3.26 -10.10
N GLU A 86 -3.83 4.19 -10.92
CA GLU A 86 -4.42 4.64 -12.20
C GLU A 86 -3.78 3.93 -13.40
N GLY A 87 -3.11 2.80 -13.16
CA GLY A 87 -2.41 2.07 -14.21
C GLY A 87 -1.12 2.79 -14.58
N GLN A 88 -0.92 3.08 -15.87
CA GLN A 88 0.27 3.81 -16.33
C GLN A 88 0.19 5.32 -16.04
N ASP A 89 -0.98 5.83 -15.69
CA ASP A 89 -1.20 7.27 -15.46
C ASP A 89 -0.78 7.72 -14.05
N GLY A 90 -0.54 6.77 -13.14
CA GLY A 90 0.10 7.01 -11.86
C GLY A 90 -0.57 6.40 -10.64
N SER A 91 -0.23 6.94 -9.46
CA SER A 91 -0.91 6.63 -8.19
C SER A 91 -1.25 7.85 -7.33
N VAL A 92 -2.36 7.74 -6.58
CA VAL A 92 -2.83 8.76 -5.63
C VAL A 92 -3.08 8.15 -4.25
N VAL A 93 -2.49 8.76 -3.22
CA VAL A 93 -2.66 8.35 -1.81
C VAL A 93 -3.52 9.36 -1.04
N LEU A 94 -4.50 8.85 -0.31
CA LEU A 94 -5.38 9.61 0.56
C LEU A 94 -5.44 9.01 1.97
N ARG A 95 -5.67 9.87 2.97
CA ARG A 95 -6.03 9.47 4.34
C ARG A 95 -7.44 9.92 4.68
N GLY A 96 -8.22 9.02 5.25
CA GLY A 96 -9.54 9.24 5.80
C GLY A 96 -9.54 9.07 7.32
N THR A 97 -10.30 9.89 8.03
CA THR A 97 -10.59 9.74 9.46
C THR A 97 -12.09 9.93 9.71
N VAL A 98 -12.59 9.35 10.80
CA VAL A 98 -13.93 9.65 11.34
C VAL A 98 -13.73 10.15 12.77
N GLY A 99 -14.13 11.39 13.02
CA GLY A 99 -14.05 12.03 14.33
C GLY A 99 -15.02 11.41 15.34
N ALA A 100 -14.82 11.72 16.63
CA ALA A 100 -15.68 11.23 17.71
C ALA A 100 -17.14 11.74 17.60
N ASP A 101 -17.36 12.84 16.88
CA ASP A 101 -18.67 13.39 16.52
C ASP A 101 -19.29 12.72 15.26
N GLY A 102 -18.60 11.75 14.68
CA GLY A 102 -19.00 11.06 13.45
C GLY A 102 -18.63 11.81 12.17
N ALA A 103 -17.97 12.97 12.25
CA ALA A 103 -17.58 13.72 11.07
C ALA A 103 -16.38 13.06 10.35
N ALA A 104 -16.52 12.77 9.07
CA ALA A 104 -15.41 12.25 8.27
C ALA A 104 -14.54 13.38 7.72
N ALA A 105 -13.22 13.21 7.77
CA ALA A 105 -12.27 14.08 7.10
C ALA A 105 -11.41 13.27 6.14
N PHE A 106 -11.09 13.88 4.99
CA PHE A 106 -10.28 13.23 3.96
C PHE A 106 -9.15 14.18 3.54
N THR A 107 -7.94 13.68 3.51
CA THR A 107 -6.73 14.41 3.13
C THR A 107 -6.07 13.70 1.96
N THR A 108 -5.90 14.38 0.83
CA THR A 108 -5.05 13.87 -0.26
C THR A 108 -3.63 14.32 0.02
N TYR A 109 -2.67 13.40 -0.09
CA TYR A 109 -1.27 13.78 0.06
C TYR A 109 -0.78 14.56 -1.17
N PRO A 110 0.13 15.53 -0.98
CA PRO A 110 0.49 16.47 -2.04
C PRO A 110 1.52 15.92 -3.03
N TRP A 111 2.13 14.76 -2.76
CA TRP A 111 3.06 14.15 -3.72
C TRP A 111 2.29 13.56 -4.87
N HIS A 112 2.88 13.67 -6.05
CA HIS A 112 2.42 12.95 -7.21
C HIS A 112 3.06 11.57 -7.19
N ASP A 113 2.29 10.61 -7.67
CA ASP A 113 2.78 9.39 -8.30
C ASP A 113 3.62 8.44 -7.44
N ARG A 114 3.05 8.06 -6.29
CA ARG A 114 3.68 7.11 -5.37
C ARG A 114 2.67 6.10 -4.84
N CYS A 115 3.09 4.85 -4.76
CA CYS A 115 2.30 3.75 -4.23
C CYS A 115 2.57 3.59 -2.72
N LEU A 116 1.52 3.49 -1.91
CA LEU A 116 1.65 3.21 -0.48
C LEU A 116 1.95 1.73 -0.29
N ILE A 117 3.08 1.42 0.35
CA ILE A 117 3.51 0.03 0.57
C ILE A 117 3.09 -0.46 1.94
N ASP A 118 3.42 0.31 2.99
CA ASP A 118 3.16 -0.16 4.36
C ASP A 118 3.13 0.98 5.39
N LEU A 119 2.52 0.71 6.54
CA LEU A 119 2.49 1.58 7.71
C LEU A 119 3.40 1.01 8.80
N ALA A 120 4.22 1.85 9.42
CA ALA A 120 5.08 1.41 10.51
C ALA A 120 4.24 0.84 11.68
N PRO A 121 4.72 -0.18 12.41
CA PRO A 121 3.99 -0.76 13.54
C PRO A 121 3.57 0.25 14.61
N SER A 122 4.41 1.26 14.87
CA SER A 122 4.06 2.36 15.79
C SER A 122 3.07 3.37 15.25
N GLY A 123 2.74 3.32 13.96
CA GLY A 123 1.94 4.33 13.28
C GLY A 123 2.60 5.70 13.17
N ARG A 124 3.92 5.81 13.37
CA ARG A 124 4.61 7.10 13.28
C ARG A 124 5.07 7.43 11.86
N GLN A 125 5.18 6.42 11.01
CA GLN A 125 5.68 6.55 9.65
C GLN A 125 4.92 5.64 8.68
N PHE A 126 5.07 5.92 7.39
CA PHE A 126 4.64 5.03 6.33
C PHE A 126 5.64 5.05 5.17
N MET A 127 5.66 3.96 4.42
CA MET A 127 6.59 3.71 3.32
C MET A 127 5.84 3.80 1.99
N THR A 128 6.40 4.53 1.03
CA THR A 128 5.91 4.56 -0.36
C THR A 128 7.02 4.17 -1.32
N VAL A 129 6.66 3.62 -2.46
CA VAL A 129 7.57 3.41 -3.59
C VAL A 129 7.11 4.31 -4.73
N ASP A 130 8.07 4.94 -5.39
CA ASP A 130 7.85 5.73 -6.59
C ASP A 130 7.13 4.90 -7.66
N HIS A 131 6.13 5.46 -8.32
CA HIS A 131 5.39 4.71 -9.34
C HIS A 131 6.28 4.38 -10.55
N GLU A 132 7.24 5.24 -10.91
CA GLU A 132 8.26 4.90 -11.91
C GLU A 132 9.39 4.02 -11.35
N GLN A 133 9.24 3.52 -10.12
CA GLN A 133 10.13 2.55 -9.49
C GLN A 133 11.57 3.05 -9.25
N ALA A 134 11.76 4.37 -9.18
CA ALA A 134 13.09 4.97 -9.01
C ALA A 134 13.61 4.91 -7.55
N ASP A 135 12.72 5.06 -6.56
CA ASP A 135 13.10 5.10 -5.15
C ASP A 135 11.99 4.60 -4.21
N VAL A 136 12.39 4.36 -2.96
CA VAL A 136 11.48 4.29 -1.81
C VAL A 136 11.56 5.59 -0.99
N ALA A 137 10.43 6.04 -0.46
CA ALA A 137 10.36 7.14 0.51
C ALA A 137 9.72 6.72 1.83
N PHE A 138 10.21 7.33 2.91
CA PHE A 138 9.67 7.18 4.27
C PHE A 138 9.07 8.51 4.71
N HIS A 139 7.83 8.45 5.21
CA HIS A 139 7.04 9.64 5.49
C HIS A 139 6.65 9.70 6.96
N ARG A 140 6.55 10.90 7.51
CA ARG A 140 5.98 11.13 8.83
C ARG A 140 4.45 11.04 8.78
N HIS A 141 3.86 10.28 9.68
CA HIS A 141 2.42 10.35 9.95
C HIS A 141 2.11 11.53 10.90
N PRO A 142 0.99 12.25 10.73
CA PRO A 142 -0.01 12.11 9.66
C PRO A 142 0.22 13.04 8.46
N ASP A 143 1.03 14.09 8.58
CA ASP A 143 1.11 15.13 7.55
C ASP A 143 1.82 14.71 6.26
N GLY A 144 2.57 13.61 6.32
CA GLY A 144 3.18 13.00 5.17
C GLY A 144 4.58 13.47 4.85
N GLU A 145 5.16 14.36 5.65
CA GLU A 145 6.50 14.90 5.40
C GLU A 145 7.50 13.78 5.05
N VAL A 146 8.16 13.91 3.90
CA VAL A 146 9.20 12.96 3.47
C VAL A 146 10.39 13.13 4.42
N LEU A 147 10.73 12.08 5.15
CA LEU A 147 11.86 12.04 6.08
C LEU A 147 13.17 11.80 5.32
N PHE A 148 13.15 10.87 4.37
CA PHE A 148 14.23 10.57 3.45
C PHE A 148 13.74 9.67 2.31
N THR A 149 14.52 9.61 1.23
CA THR A 149 14.36 8.69 0.11
C THR A 149 15.59 7.81 -0.04
N VAL A 150 15.41 6.61 -0.57
CA VAL A 150 16.52 5.67 -0.84
C VAL A 150 16.38 5.18 -2.28
N PRO A 151 17.21 5.69 -3.21
CA PRO A 151 17.15 5.30 -4.61
C PRO A 151 17.90 3.98 -4.89
N VAL A 152 17.68 3.39 -6.06
CA VAL A 152 18.29 2.11 -6.53
C VAL A 152 19.80 2.06 -6.26
N GLU A 153 20.53 3.11 -6.64
CA GLU A 153 21.99 3.16 -6.58
C GLU A 153 22.53 3.08 -5.15
N SER A 154 21.71 3.41 -4.14
CA SER A 154 22.11 3.27 -2.73
C SER A 154 22.34 1.81 -2.33
N PHE A 155 21.72 0.87 -3.05
CA PHE A 155 21.92 -0.57 -2.89
C PHE A 155 23.11 -1.12 -3.73
N GLY A 156 23.78 -0.25 -4.49
CA GLY A 156 24.90 -0.62 -5.35
C GLY A 156 24.51 -1.21 -6.70
N TYR A 157 23.27 -0.96 -7.15
CA TYR A 157 22.75 -1.39 -8.45
C TYR A 157 22.74 -0.24 -9.47
N ASP A 158 22.68 -0.60 -10.74
CA ASP A 158 22.50 0.37 -11.84
C ASP A 158 21.00 0.68 -12.01
N PRO A 159 20.56 1.95 -11.85
CA PRO A 159 19.17 2.35 -12.05
C PRO A 159 18.67 2.19 -13.49
N GLU A 160 19.55 1.98 -14.48
CA GLU A 160 19.13 1.69 -15.86
C GLU A 160 18.71 0.22 -16.04
N GLU A 161 19.15 -0.68 -15.16
CA GLU A 161 18.93 -2.13 -15.26
C GLU A 161 18.15 -2.71 -14.07
N THR A 162 17.94 -1.91 -13.01
CA THR A 162 17.32 -2.34 -11.75
C THR A 162 16.29 -1.33 -11.29
N PHE A 163 15.18 -1.83 -10.74
CA PHE A 163 14.05 -1.03 -10.29
C PHE A 163 13.60 -1.41 -8.88
N LEU A 164 12.87 -0.49 -8.22
CA LEU A 164 12.22 -0.73 -6.93
C LEU A 164 10.83 -1.29 -7.18
N GLU A 165 10.59 -2.50 -6.71
CA GLU A 165 9.28 -3.12 -6.85
C GLU A 165 8.29 -2.54 -5.83
N TRP A 166 7.00 -2.50 -6.17
CA TRP A 166 5.93 -2.00 -5.29
C TRP A 166 5.57 -3.03 -4.19
N SER A 167 6.58 -3.52 -3.48
CA SER A 167 6.47 -4.52 -2.41
C SER A 167 7.53 -4.30 -1.33
N GLY A 168 7.38 -5.01 -0.21
CA GLY A 168 8.21 -4.86 0.98
C GLY A 168 7.39 -4.39 2.17
N GLY A 169 7.94 -3.49 2.97
CA GLY A 169 7.28 -2.93 4.15
C GLY A 169 8.11 -3.03 5.42
N TYR A 170 7.50 -2.78 6.58
CA TYR A 170 8.20 -2.76 7.85
C TYR A 170 8.38 -4.18 8.39
N LEU A 171 9.62 -4.64 8.45
CA LEU A 171 9.97 -5.88 9.16
C LEU A 171 9.92 -5.66 10.67
N THR A 172 10.42 -4.53 11.14
CA THR A 172 10.28 -4.04 12.52
C THR A 172 10.06 -2.53 12.49
N GLU A 173 9.86 -1.92 13.66
CA GLU A 173 9.80 -0.45 13.79
C GLU A 173 11.03 0.26 13.22
N ASP A 174 12.20 -0.37 13.30
CA ASP A 174 13.48 0.23 12.93
C ASP A 174 14.07 -0.35 11.65
N THR A 175 13.39 -1.30 11.02
CA THR A 175 13.91 -2.02 9.85
C THR A 175 12.81 -2.23 8.83
N ALA A 176 13.01 -1.69 7.64
CA ALA A 176 12.17 -1.97 6.48
C ALA A 176 12.83 -3.01 5.58
N VAL A 177 11.98 -3.71 4.83
CA VAL A 177 12.36 -4.56 3.70
C VAL A 177 11.92 -3.85 2.44
N ILE A 178 12.81 -3.82 1.46
CA ILE A 178 12.58 -3.26 0.14
C ILE A 178 12.90 -4.36 -0.87
N THR A 179 12.08 -4.46 -1.92
CA THR A 179 12.31 -5.42 -3.00
C THR A 179 12.87 -4.67 -4.21
N LEU A 180 14.04 -5.10 -4.69
CA LEU A 180 14.58 -4.69 -5.98
C LEU A 180 14.35 -5.79 -7.01
N GLY A 181 14.01 -5.39 -8.23
CA GLY A 181 13.87 -6.26 -9.39
C GLY A 181 14.81 -5.85 -10.51
N GLY A 182 15.09 -6.78 -11.41
CA GLY A 182 15.83 -6.52 -12.65
C GLY A 182 15.81 -7.77 -13.52
N GLU A 183 16.49 -7.70 -14.66
CA GLU A 183 16.62 -8.82 -15.60
C GLU A 183 18.07 -9.31 -15.66
N SER A 184 18.26 -10.59 -15.94
CA SER A 184 19.57 -11.18 -16.21
C SER A 184 19.92 -11.11 -17.70
N GLU A 185 21.16 -11.48 -18.06
CA GLU A 185 21.57 -11.55 -19.48
C GLU A 185 20.72 -12.53 -20.31
N ASP A 186 20.09 -13.51 -19.65
CA ASP A 186 19.21 -14.51 -20.27
C ASP A 186 17.73 -14.06 -20.28
N GLU A 187 17.44 -12.78 -20.02
CA GLU A 187 16.09 -12.19 -19.92
C GLU A 187 15.23 -12.81 -18.78
N GLU A 188 15.86 -13.50 -17.82
CA GLU A 188 15.16 -13.99 -16.63
C GLU A 188 15.08 -12.87 -15.57
N GLU A 189 13.85 -12.52 -15.15
CA GLU A 189 13.59 -11.62 -14.04
C GLU A 189 14.16 -12.18 -12.73
N TRP A 190 14.75 -11.31 -11.92
CA TRP A 190 15.20 -11.62 -10.57
C TRP A 190 14.65 -10.61 -9.57
N PHE A 191 14.42 -11.08 -8.34
CA PHE A 191 13.99 -10.23 -7.22
C PHE A 191 14.87 -10.45 -6.01
N ARG A 192 15.25 -9.36 -5.33
CA ARG A 192 16.08 -9.40 -4.12
C ARG A 192 15.52 -8.48 -3.05
N HIS A 193 15.48 -8.98 -1.82
CA HIS A 193 14.99 -8.23 -0.68
C HIS A 193 16.17 -7.67 0.12
N HIS A 194 16.17 -6.36 0.33
CA HIS A 194 17.19 -5.63 1.08
C HIS A 194 16.59 -5.04 2.33
N LEU A 195 17.42 -4.90 3.37
CA LEU A 195 17.05 -4.22 4.59
C LEU A 195 17.43 -2.74 4.52
N VAL A 196 16.65 -1.89 5.17
CA VAL A 196 17.00 -0.49 5.42
C VAL A 196 16.82 -0.18 6.91
N ASP A 197 17.80 0.49 7.51
CA ASP A 197 17.64 1.10 8.84
C ASP A 197 16.75 2.34 8.68
N VAL A 198 15.54 2.26 9.22
CA VAL A 198 14.51 3.31 9.08
C VAL A 198 14.91 4.60 9.81
N ARG A 199 15.84 4.54 10.78
CA ARG A 199 16.26 5.73 11.53
C ARG A 199 17.22 6.60 10.73
N THR A 200 17.96 6.00 9.80
CA THR A 200 19.04 6.67 9.05
C THR A 200 18.86 6.63 7.54
N GLY A 201 17.92 5.82 7.02
CA GLY A 201 17.78 5.56 5.60
C GLY A 201 18.93 4.77 5.00
N THR A 202 19.75 4.11 5.82
CA THR A 202 20.95 3.40 5.35
C THR A 202 20.60 1.99 4.88
N PRO A 203 20.94 1.64 3.63
CA PRO A 203 20.84 0.26 3.15
C PRO A 203 21.70 -0.69 3.98
N GLY A 204 21.08 -1.78 4.40
CA GLY A 204 21.71 -2.95 4.99
C GLY A 204 21.96 -4.04 3.96
N GLY A 205 22.35 -5.22 4.43
CA GLY A 205 22.52 -6.38 3.56
C GLY A 205 21.20 -6.98 3.09
N ALA A 206 21.29 -7.80 2.04
CA ALA A 206 20.17 -8.60 1.54
C ALA A 206 19.70 -9.63 2.57
N ILE A 207 18.41 -9.95 2.55
CA ILE A 207 17.81 -11.07 3.28
C ILE A 207 17.48 -12.19 2.29
N THR A 208 17.94 -13.40 2.59
CA THR A 208 17.57 -14.58 1.81
C THR A 208 16.14 -14.98 2.15
N VAL A 209 15.26 -14.92 1.15
CA VAL A 209 13.88 -15.37 1.24
C VAL A 209 13.68 -16.43 0.18
N GLU A 210 13.12 -17.57 0.56
CA GLU A 210 12.64 -18.59 -0.38
C GLU A 210 11.32 -18.09 -0.99
N ALA A 211 11.41 -17.15 -1.93
CA ALA A 211 10.30 -16.56 -2.65
C ALA A 211 10.62 -16.57 -4.15
N THR A 212 9.64 -16.91 -4.99
CA THR A 212 9.78 -16.93 -6.45
C THR A 212 9.36 -15.62 -7.12
N GLY A 213 8.57 -14.79 -6.43
CA GLY A 213 8.13 -13.50 -6.92
C GLY A 213 8.22 -12.39 -5.87
N PRO A 214 8.09 -11.14 -6.28
CA PRO A 214 8.37 -10.00 -5.42
C PRO A 214 7.35 -9.80 -4.29
N TYR A 215 6.11 -10.25 -4.51
CA TYR A 215 5.00 -10.07 -3.58
C TYR A 215 4.82 -11.24 -2.59
N GLU A 216 5.66 -12.27 -2.67
CA GLU A 216 5.52 -13.46 -1.82
C GLU A 216 6.05 -13.23 -0.40
N MET A 217 6.91 -12.23 -0.20
CA MET A 217 7.43 -11.83 1.10
C MET A 217 6.57 -10.70 1.67
N VAL A 218 5.84 -10.97 2.75
CA VAL A 218 5.00 -9.97 3.43
C VAL A 218 5.49 -9.75 4.86
N PRO A 219 6.18 -8.63 5.16
CA PRO A 219 6.58 -8.28 6.52
C PRO A 219 5.37 -8.15 7.46
N LEU A 220 5.56 -8.52 8.73
CA LEU A 220 4.51 -8.46 9.76
C LEU A 220 4.77 -7.41 10.85
N GLY A 221 5.85 -6.62 10.74
CA GLY A 221 6.18 -5.58 11.71
C GLY A 221 6.78 -6.05 13.05
N ASP A 222 6.86 -7.35 13.31
CA ASP A 222 7.35 -7.91 14.58
C ASP A 222 8.67 -8.71 14.43
N GLY A 223 9.39 -8.50 13.34
CA GLY A 223 10.62 -9.20 12.98
C GLY A 223 10.39 -10.50 12.21
N SER A 224 9.15 -10.79 11.85
CA SER A 224 8.75 -11.94 11.05
C SER A 224 8.06 -11.52 9.76
N TRP A 225 7.90 -12.47 8.84
CA TRP A 225 7.22 -12.29 7.56
C TRP A 225 6.46 -13.55 7.17
N LEU A 226 5.53 -13.40 6.23
CA LEU A 226 4.88 -14.53 5.56
C LEU A 226 5.59 -14.80 4.23
N THR A 227 5.68 -16.08 3.88
CA THR A 227 5.97 -16.56 2.52
C THR A 227 4.83 -17.46 2.05
N GLU A 228 4.70 -17.68 0.75
CA GLU A 228 3.89 -18.79 0.26
C GLU A 228 4.48 -20.13 0.73
N GLY A 229 3.61 -21.09 1.04
CA GLY A 229 3.98 -22.42 1.46
C GLY A 229 3.23 -23.49 0.67
N PRO A 230 3.47 -24.78 0.97
CA PRO A 230 2.89 -25.87 0.22
C PRO A 230 1.36 -25.77 0.09
N GLY A 231 0.87 -25.79 -1.14
CA GLY A 231 -0.56 -25.67 -1.44
C GLY A 231 -1.16 -24.29 -1.21
N GLY A 232 -0.37 -23.21 -1.31
CA GLY A 232 -0.81 -21.82 -1.17
C GLY A 232 -1.07 -21.38 0.26
N ARG A 233 -0.60 -22.16 1.25
CA ARG A 233 -0.78 -21.81 2.67
C ARG A 233 0.35 -20.90 3.14
N PRO A 234 0.05 -19.73 3.73
CA PRO A 234 1.10 -18.83 4.20
C PRO A 234 1.90 -19.46 5.32
N VAL A 235 3.22 -19.38 5.23
CA VAL A 235 4.17 -19.86 6.24
C VAL A 235 4.84 -18.67 6.88
N ARG A 236 4.77 -18.60 8.21
CA ARG A 236 5.47 -17.57 8.98
C ARG A 236 6.94 -17.92 9.12
N ARG A 237 7.81 -16.98 8.77
CA ARG A 237 9.26 -17.08 8.86
C ARG A 237 9.79 -15.97 9.77
N SER A 238 10.95 -16.18 10.36
CA SER A 238 11.63 -15.15 11.17
C SER A 238 13.13 -15.35 11.02
N ARG A 239 13.91 -14.29 11.22
CA ARG A 239 15.37 -14.41 11.23
C ARG A 239 15.80 -15.34 12.38
N ALA A 240 16.72 -16.25 12.09
CA ALA A 240 17.39 -16.99 13.14
C ALA A 240 18.08 -15.98 14.08
N ARG A 241 17.86 -16.10 15.38
CA ARG A 241 18.60 -15.29 16.37
C ARG A 241 20.06 -15.71 16.28
N SER A 242 20.94 -14.79 15.87
CA SER A 242 22.39 -14.94 16.01
C SER A 242 22.80 -14.94 17.48
#